data_AF-A0AAE2QMD6-F1
#
_entry.id   AF-A0AAE2QMD6-F1
#
_cell.length_a   1.000
_cell.length_b   1.000
_cell.length_c   1.000
_cell.angle_alpha   90.00
_cell.angle_beta   90.00
_cell.angle_gamma   90.00
#
_symmetry.space_group_name_H-M   'P 1'
#
loop_
_entity.id
_entity.type
_entity.pdbx_description
1 polymer ?
#
loop_
_entity_poly.entity_id
_entity_poly.type
_entity_poly.pdbx_seq_one_letter_code
_entity_poly.pdbx_strand_id
1 'polypeptide(L)'
;MASQPPTKVPQLDLAPQLTRPLSPWNPLDYLRLLYWVFYFPQALRWYVETFGGGYIPPSKMNWQQGLDILRDNPIQRQLLLQGAFLLVIPLLLLTGWLKQVQVPIDLGALVFILAGVVAGVVALSAAFGVAGVVAFVVAFAVTGVVAGIVALIVAFILADSVAEGMGFVVVFVMALGWAGVVAVGIVLGVTLGVAFVVAGGVTVGVVGILAGILTGILVLGAVVGVVAGMTLGVAVVVVVVGMVGVAILRLDAWVLGVIGLLLGQNRYLSYAALTPLTLPQTQKQLRHWLRQDWAAGIQNINQLLAYTYQFLPAIETLNRELSLLSSEHLIYRTAQLAEHPYDWNLVRFTSASLPNALQAKFLDRFFILPLRRRWVSLINCNLRLDTPAHATAAGFWLLHDNSPAAASHAFDTVRDCLYGQEMHALAVSLALFETAENVSAIAAIEPPNFPEPPYLRPVTWRALQCFCHVILETKTIVGSVSRTEQALASNQALDKLKHILDNVDEVPEAERQLVRAIAKQWQQALLDADISVGE
;
A
#
# COMPACT_ATOMS: atom_id res chain seq x y z
N MET A 1 -14.32 21.28 43.84
CA MET A 1 -13.72 21.01 42.51
C MET A 1 -13.08 19.64 42.57
N ALA A 2 -13.79 18.60 42.11
CA ALA A 2 -13.26 17.25 42.07
C ALA A 2 -12.26 17.13 40.92
N SER A 3 -11.04 16.72 41.23
CA SER A 3 -9.99 16.36 40.28
C SER A 3 -10.49 15.22 39.39
N GLN A 4 -10.77 15.50 38.12
CA GLN A 4 -10.96 14.44 37.14
C GLN A 4 -9.66 13.63 37.07
N PRO A 5 -9.71 12.28 37.18
CA PRO A 5 -8.52 11.46 37.03
C PRO A 5 -7.94 11.67 35.62
N PRO A 6 -6.61 11.51 35.43
CA PRO A 6 -6.01 11.62 34.10
C PRO A 6 -6.73 10.63 33.17
N THR A 7 -7.46 11.15 32.20
CA THR A 7 -8.21 10.33 31.24
C THR A 7 -7.19 9.54 30.42
N LYS A 8 -6.97 8.28 30.78
CA LYS A 8 -6.11 7.35 30.05
C LYS A 8 -6.42 7.43 28.56
N VAL A 9 -5.39 7.51 27.71
CA VAL A 9 -5.56 7.53 26.25
C VAL A 9 -6.40 6.31 25.86
N PRO A 10 -7.55 6.50 25.17
CA PRO A 10 -8.38 5.38 24.76
C PRO A 10 -7.64 4.55 23.71
N GLN A 11 -7.64 3.23 23.86
CA GLN A 11 -7.13 2.32 22.83
C GLN A 11 -8.22 2.13 21.78
N LEU A 12 -7.90 2.48 20.53
CA LEU A 12 -8.78 2.26 19.40
C LEU A 12 -8.75 0.79 19.00
N ASP A 13 -9.93 0.21 18.81
CA ASP A 13 -10.12 -1.04 18.11
C ASP A 13 -11.07 -0.79 16.94
N LEU A 14 -10.50 -0.65 15.75
CA LEU A 14 -11.24 -0.38 14.51
C LEU A 14 -11.43 -1.66 13.68
N ALA A 15 -11.04 -2.82 14.21
CA ALA A 15 -11.15 -4.07 13.49
C ALA A 15 -12.62 -4.42 13.21
N PRO A 16 -12.93 -4.97 12.01
CA PRO A 16 -14.26 -5.49 11.74
C PRO A 16 -14.59 -6.62 12.74
N GLN A 17 -15.69 -6.48 13.49
CA GLN A 17 -16.12 -7.50 14.46
C GLN A 17 -16.88 -8.65 13.80
N LEU A 18 -16.28 -9.28 12.79
CA LEU A 18 -16.90 -10.41 12.09
C LEU A 18 -16.31 -11.74 12.56
N THR A 19 -17.15 -12.65 13.06
CA THR A 19 -16.72 -13.94 13.59
C THR A 19 -16.81 -15.10 12.60
N ARG A 20 -17.45 -14.89 11.45
CA ARG A 20 -17.66 -15.92 10.41
C ARG A 20 -17.32 -15.41 9.01
N PRO A 21 -16.90 -16.28 8.08
CA PRO A 21 -16.73 -15.89 6.68
C PRO A 21 -18.06 -15.43 6.06
N LEU A 22 -17.98 -14.58 5.04
CA LEU A 22 -19.12 -14.13 4.23
C LEU A 22 -19.69 -15.33 3.47
N SER A 23 -21.00 -15.50 3.52
CA SER A 23 -21.71 -16.57 2.84
C SER A 23 -22.26 -16.08 1.51
N PRO A 24 -22.04 -16.81 0.38
CA PRO A 24 -22.64 -16.47 -0.91
C PRO A 24 -24.16 -16.65 -0.93
N TRP A 25 -24.73 -17.29 0.08
CA TRP A 25 -26.18 -17.54 0.16
C TRP A 25 -26.92 -16.57 1.06
N ASN A 26 -26.20 -15.71 1.79
CA ASN A 26 -26.82 -14.75 2.69
C ASN A 26 -26.88 -13.35 2.02
N PRO A 27 -28.06 -12.81 1.70
CA PRO A 27 -28.18 -11.50 1.06
C PRO A 27 -27.63 -10.35 1.93
N LEU A 28 -27.64 -10.49 3.26
CA LEU A 28 -27.06 -9.47 4.15
C LEU A 28 -25.53 -9.38 4.01
N ASP A 29 -24.87 -10.48 3.65
CA ASP A 29 -23.42 -10.49 3.45
C ASP A 29 -23.04 -9.71 2.17
N TYR A 30 -23.94 -9.65 1.18
CA TYR A 30 -23.78 -8.79 -0.01
C TYR A 30 -23.93 -7.30 0.31
N LEU A 31 -24.91 -6.93 1.15
CA LEU A 31 -25.04 -5.55 1.63
C LEU A 31 -23.83 -5.13 2.45
N ARG A 32 -23.30 -6.03 3.28
CA ARG A 32 -22.05 -5.81 4.01
C ARG A 32 -20.86 -5.67 3.07
N LEU A 33 -20.78 -6.51 2.02
CA LEU A 33 -19.73 -6.41 1.01
C LEU A 33 -19.78 -5.06 0.29
N LEU A 34 -20.97 -4.61 -0.12
CA LEU A 34 -21.16 -3.26 -0.66
C LEU A 34 -20.72 -2.19 0.35
N TYR A 35 -21.13 -2.33 1.62
CA TYR A 35 -20.71 -1.42 2.68
C TYR A 35 -19.18 -1.38 2.82
N TRP A 36 -18.49 -2.52 2.78
CA TRP A 36 -17.03 -2.55 2.79
C TRP A 36 -16.44 -1.91 1.54
N VAL A 37 -16.90 -2.27 0.35
CA VAL A 37 -16.37 -1.70 -0.90
C VAL A 37 -16.50 -0.17 -0.91
N PHE A 38 -17.64 0.37 -0.48
CA PHE A 38 -17.88 1.81 -0.53
C PHE A 38 -17.37 2.56 0.70
N TYR A 39 -17.68 2.05 1.88
CA TYR A 39 -17.48 2.75 3.14
C TYR A 39 -16.40 2.14 4.02
N PHE A 40 -15.85 0.96 3.75
CA PHE A 40 -14.79 0.41 4.61
C PHE A 40 -13.90 -0.59 3.87
N PRO A 41 -13.20 -0.16 2.81
CA PRO A 41 -12.49 -1.10 1.92
C PRO A 41 -11.31 -1.78 2.61
N GLN A 42 -10.77 -1.19 3.68
CA GLN A 42 -9.79 -1.87 4.54
C GLN A 42 -10.32 -3.18 5.13
N ALA A 43 -11.63 -3.31 5.38
CA ALA A 43 -12.21 -4.57 5.87
C ALA A 43 -12.07 -5.72 4.88
N LEU A 44 -11.96 -5.45 3.58
CA LEU A 44 -11.70 -6.51 2.59
C LEU A 44 -10.31 -7.10 2.78
N ARG A 45 -9.32 -6.26 3.06
CA ARG A 45 -7.95 -6.70 3.36
C ARG A 45 -7.95 -7.52 4.65
N TRP A 46 -8.52 -6.98 5.73
CA TRP A 46 -8.66 -7.69 7.00
C TRP A 46 -9.38 -9.04 6.83
N TYR A 47 -10.43 -9.10 6.02
CA TYR A 47 -11.19 -10.33 5.77
C TYR A 47 -10.34 -11.40 5.08
N VAL A 48 -9.55 -11.00 4.07
CA VAL A 48 -8.64 -11.92 3.37
C VAL A 48 -7.49 -12.35 4.28
N GLU A 49 -6.97 -11.46 5.13
CA GLU A 49 -5.93 -11.81 6.11
C GLU A 49 -6.44 -12.78 7.17
N THR A 50 -7.64 -12.53 7.71
CA THR A 50 -8.21 -13.30 8.82
C THR A 50 -8.77 -14.66 8.37
N PHE A 51 -9.48 -14.69 7.24
CA PHE A 51 -10.17 -15.88 6.77
C PHE A 51 -9.52 -16.49 5.51
N GLY A 52 -8.83 -15.69 4.69
CA GLY A 52 -8.33 -16.10 3.38
C GLY A 52 -6.87 -16.60 3.34
N GLY A 53 -6.27 -16.92 4.49
CA GLY A 53 -4.90 -17.46 4.57
C GLY A 53 -3.78 -16.42 4.49
N GLY A 54 -4.09 -15.12 4.59
CA GLY A 54 -3.10 -14.04 4.55
C GLY A 54 -3.14 -13.20 3.26
N TYR A 55 -2.63 -11.97 3.34
CA TYR A 55 -2.48 -11.07 2.19
C TYR A 55 -1.13 -11.30 1.49
N ILE A 56 -1.17 -11.59 0.19
CA ILE A 56 0.03 -11.76 -0.63
C ILE A 56 0.28 -10.46 -1.41
N PRO A 57 1.46 -9.82 -1.26
CA PRO A 57 1.77 -8.58 -1.96
C PRO A 57 1.70 -8.74 -3.49
N PRO A 58 1.10 -7.79 -4.23
CA PRO A 58 1.02 -7.84 -5.69
C PRO A 58 2.40 -7.93 -6.38
N SER A 59 3.45 -7.42 -5.75
CA SER A 59 4.82 -7.44 -6.28
C SER A 59 5.45 -8.82 -6.35
N LYS A 60 4.90 -9.82 -5.66
CA LYS A 60 5.38 -11.21 -5.68
C LYS A 60 4.46 -12.17 -6.44
N MET A 61 3.34 -11.68 -6.97
CA MET A 61 2.28 -12.52 -7.53
C MET A 61 2.47 -12.70 -9.04
N ASN A 62 2.80 -13.92 -9.47
CA ASN A 62 2.70 -14.29 -10.88
C ASN A 62 1.27 -14.79 -11.18
N TRP A 63 0.76 -14.55 -12.39
CA TRP A 63 -0.59 -14.96 -12.82
C TRP A 63 -0.93 -16.41 -12.46
N GLN A 64 0.02 -17.33 -12.71
CA GLN A 64 -0.13 -18.76 -12.42
C GLN A 64 -0.30 -19.02 -10.92
N GLN A 65 0.56 -18.41 -10.10
CA GLN A 65 0.47 -18.52 -8.64
C GLN A 65 -0.84 -17.93 -8.11
N GLY A 66 -1.31 -16.83 -8.68
CA GLY A 66 -2.60 -16.24 -8.31
C GLY A 66 -3.80 -17.13 -8.61
N LEU A 67 -3.77 -17.89 -9.72
CA LEU A 67 -4.77 -18.90 -10.00
C LEU A 67 -4.70 -20.09 -9.05
N ASP A 68 -3.49 -20.55 -8.70
CA ASP A 68 -3.31 -21.64 -7.75
C ASP A 68 -3.84 -21.24 -6.36
N ILE A 69 -3.54 -20.02 -5.90
CA ILE A 69 -4.07 -19.46 -4.66
C ILE A 69 -5.61 -19.40 -4.67
N LEU A 70 -6.20 -18.98 -5.79
CA LEU A 70 -7.66 -18.94 -5.96
C LEU A 70 -8.30 -20.35 -5.95
N ARG A 71 -7.56 -21.35 -6.45
CA ARG A 71 -7.98 -22.75 -6.47
C ARG A 71 -7.98 -23.34 -5.06
N ASP A 72 -6.92 -23.05 -4.31
CA ASP A 72 -6.67 -23.63 -3.00
C ASP A 72 -7.43 -22.93 -1.87
N ASN A 73 -7.77 -21.64 -2.03
CA ASN A 73 -8.47 -20.85 -1.01
C ASN A 73 -9.97 -20.67 -1.32
N PRO A 74 -10.87 -21.49 -0.72
CA PRO A 74 -12.30 -21.41 -1.01
C PRO A 74 -12.92 -20.07 -0.60
N ILE A 75 -12.35 -19.40 0.41
CA ILE A 75 -12.85 -18.13 0.95
C ILE A 75 -12.58 -16.96 -0.02
N GLN A 76 -11.40 -16.93 -0.64
CA GLN A 76 -11.09 -15.94 -1.67
C GLN A 76 -11.95 -16.15 -2.92
N ARG A 77 -12.18 -17.41 -3.32
CA ARG A 77 -13.09 -17.73 -4.42
C ARG A 77 -14.53 -17.30 -4.13
N GLN A 78 -15.02 -17.53 -2.91
CA GLN A 78 -16.36 -17.08 -2.51
C GLN A 78 -16.48 -15.55 -2.56
N LEU A 79 -15.48 -14.82 -2.06
CA LEU A 79 -15.45 -13.37 -2.13
C LEU A 79 -15.46 -12.86 -3.59
N LEU A 80 -14.70 -13.51 -4.46
CA LEU A 80 -14.67 -13.21 -5.91
C LEU A 80 -16.04 -13.46 -6.56
N LEU A 81 -16.68 -14.59 -6.26
CA LEU A 81 -18.03 -14.90 -6.74
C LEU A 81 -19.05 -13.86 -6.26
N GLN A 82 -18.99 -13.47 -4.98
CA GLN A 82 -19.87 -12.42 -4.44
C GLN A 82 -19.66 -11.09 -5.17
N GLY A 83 -18.40 -10.69 -5.42
CA GLY A 83 -18.09 -9.51 -6.23
C GLY A 83 -18.62 -9.59 -7.66
N ALA A 84 -18.49 -10.76 -8.31
CA ALA A 84 -19.02 -10.99 -9.65
C ALA A 84 -20.56 -10.92 -9.67
N PHE A 85 -21.24 -11.50 -8.68
CA PHE A 85 -22.70 -11.38 -8.54
C PHE A 85 -23.16 -9.92 -8.37
N LEU A 86 -22.44 -9.15 -7.54
CA LEU A 86 -22.71 -7.72 -7.37
C LEU A 86 -22.51 -6.90 -8.65
N LEU A 87 -21.73 -7.38 -9.61
CA LEU A 87 -21.59 -6.75 -10.92
C LEU A 87 -22.67 -7.20 -11.90
N VAL A 88 -22.92 -8.51 -11.99
CA VAL A 88 -23.79 -9.10 -13.01
C VAL A 88 -25.26 -8.79 -12.73
N ILE A 89 -25.71 -8.89 -11.47
CA ILE A 89 -27.13 -8.71 -11.12
C ILE A 89 -27.63 -7.30 -11.47
N PRO A 90 -26.96 -6.19 -11.08
CA PRO A 90 -27.40 -4.85 -11.46
C PRO A 90 -27.42 -4.63 -12.97
N LEU A 91 -26.46 -5.20 -13.71
CA LEU A 91 -26.43 -5.09 -15.17
C LEU A 91 -27.63 -5.80 -15.81
N LEU A 92 -27.98 -7.00 -15.33
CA LEU A 92 -29.17 -7.72 -15.80
C LEU A 92 -30.46 -6.96 -15.46
N LEU A 93 -30.58 -6.43 -14.24
CA LEU A 93 -31.74 -5.61 -13.84
C LEU A 93 -31.88 -4.36 -14.72
N LEU A 94 -30.78 -3.66 -14.99
CA LEU A 94 -30.75 -2.51 -15.90
C LEU A 94 -31.22 -2.90 -17.29
N THR A 95 -30.72 -4.01 -17.85
CA THR A 95 -31.14 -4.47 -19.18
C THR A 95 -32.62 -4.87 -19.23
N GLY A 96 -33.13 -5.48 -18.15
CA GLY A 96 -34.55 -5.82 -18.03
C GLY A 96 -35.43 -4.57 -18.00
N TRP A 97 -35.01 -3.54 -17.26
CA TRP A 97 -35.69 -2.26 -17.22
C TRP A 97 -35.64 -1.52 -18.57
N LEU A 98 -34.48 -1.45 -19.22
CA LEU A 98 -34.33 -0.86 -20.55
C LEU A 98 -35.25 -1.53 -21.59
N LYS A 99 -35.44 -2.85 -21.48
CA LYS A 99 -36.39 -3.59 -22.32
C LYS A 99 -37.85 -3.17 -22.06
N GLN A 100 -38.21 -2.84 -20.82
CA GLN A 100 -39.54 -2.29 -20.51
C GLN A 100 -39.75 -0.91 -21.13
N VAL A 101 -38.69 -0.11 -21.25
CA VAL A 101 -38.69 1.22 -21.90
C VAL A 101 -38.56 1.11 -23.43
N GLN A 102 -38.66 -0.09 -23.99
CA GLN A 102 -38.59 -0.37 -25.44
C GLN A 102 -37.26 0.03 -26.10
N VAL A 103 -36.17 0.10 -25.33
CA VAL A 103 -34.84 0.27 -25.91
C VAL A 103 -34.42 -1.07 -26.54
N PRO A 104 -34.07 -1.11 -27.85
CA PRO A 104 -33.62 -2.33 -28.49
C PRO A 104 -32.24 -2.72 -27.95
N ILE A 105 -32.16 -3.86 -27.27
CA ILE A 105 -30.90 -4.41 -26.73
C ILE A 105 -30.60 -5.73 -27.45
N ASP A 106 -29.40 -5.85 -28.01
CA ASP A 106 -28.89 -7.11 -28.54
C ASP A 106 -28.45 -8.04 -27.40
N LEU A 107 -29.18 -9.14 -27.22
CA LEU A 107 -28.88 -10.18 -26.23
C LEU A 107 -27.52 -10.84 -26.49
N GLY A 108 -27.09 -10.98 -27.75
CA GLY A 108 -25.79 -11.54 -28.10
C GLY A 108 -24.65 -10.65 -27.60
N ALA A 109 -24.77 -9.35 -27.82
CA ALA A 109 -23.83 -8.36 -27.30
C ALA A 109 -23.78 -8.37 -25.76
N LEU A 110 -24.93 -8.49 -25.09
CA LEU A 110 -25.00 -8.56 -23.63
C LEU A 110 -24.27 -9.79 -23.05
N VAL A 111 -24.49 -10.97 -23.64
CA VAL A 111 -23.83 -12.21 -23.21
C VAL A 111 -22.31 -12.11 -23.43
N PHE A 112 -21.88 -11.53 -24.55
CA PHE A 112 -20.46 -11.32 -24.83
C PHE A 112 -19.80 -10.36 -23.83
N ILE A 113 -20.48 -9.24 -23.49
CA ILE A 113 -20.02 -8.29 -22.47
C ILE A 113 -19.93 -8.97 -21.10
N LEU A 114 -20.96 -9.72 -20.69
CA LEU A 114 -20.96 -10.45 -19.41
C LEU A 114 -19.83 -11.46 -19.34
N ALA A 115 -19.62 -12.26 -20.39
CA ALA A 115 -18.53 -13.23 -20.46
C ALA A 115 -17.15 -12.55 -20.38
N GLY A 116 -16.98 -11.45 -21.12
CA GLY A 116 -15.75 -10.64 -21.10
C GLY A 116 -15.46 -10.03 -19.73
N VAL A 117 -16.50 -9.53 -19.04
CA VAL A 117 -16.33 -8.97 -17.69
C VAL A 117 -15.99 -10.06 -16.69
N VAL A 118 -16.67 -11.21 -16.70
CA VAL A 118 -16.35 -12.32 -15.79
C VAL A 118 -14.92 -12.82 -16.02
N ALA A 119 -14.52 -13.00 -17.28
CA ALA A 119 -13.14 -13.38 -17.63
C ALA A 119 -12.13 -12.32 -17.17
N GLY A 120 -12.43 -11.03 -17.36
CA GLY A 120 -11.60 -9.92 -16.90
C GLY A 120 -11.46 -9.83 -15.39
N VAL A 121 -12.54 -10.08 -14.63
CA VAL A 121 -12.52 -10.08 -13.15
C VAL A 121 -11.68 -11.23 -12.62
N VAL A 122 -11.87 -12.44 -13.15
CA VAL A 122 -11.05 -13.60 -12.79
C VAL A 122 -9.59 -13.31 -13.12
N ALA A 123 -9.35 -12.69 -14.29
CA ALA A 123 -8.00 -12.42 -14.73
C ALA A 123 -7.28 -11.38 -13.86
N LEU A 124 -7.92 -10.24 -13.63
CA LEU A 124 -7.36 -9.22 -12.76
C LEU A 124 -7.16 -9.76 -11.34
N SER A 125 -8.04 -10.64 -10.85
CA SER A 125 -7.94 -11.20 -9.48
C SER A 125 -6.72 -12.09 -9.32
N ALA A 126 -6.38 -12.88 -10.35
CA ALA A 126 -5.15 -13.67 -10.35
C ALA A 126 -3.89 -12.79 -10.41
N ALA A 127 -3.95 -11.62 -11.05
CA ALA A 127 -2.80 -10.72 -11.16
C ALA A 127 -2.61 -9.77 -9.97
N PHE A 128 -3.70 -9.26 -9.37
CA PHE A 128 -3.67 -8.16 -8.40
C PHE A 128 -4.26 -8.52 -7.02
N GLY A 129 -4.75 -9.76 -6.85
CA GLY A 129 -5.35 -10.24 -5.61
C GLY A 129 -6.85 -9.93 -5.50
N VAL A 130 -7.59 -10.85 -4.86
CA VAL A 130 -9.07 -10.80 -4.82
C VAL A 130 -9.62 -9.55 -4.14
N ALA A 131 -9.06 -9.13 -3.01
CA ALA A 131 -9.59 -7.99 -2.25
C ALA A 131 -9.58 -6.70 -3.07
N GLY A 132 -8.46 -6.42 -3.75
CA GLY A 132 -8.31 -5.22 -4.57
C GLY A 132 -9.23 -5.24 -5.79
N VAL A 133 -9.39 -6.40 -6.42
CA VAL A 133 -10.24 -6.53 -7.61
C VAL A 133 -11.71 -6.49 -7.26
N VAL A 134 -12.16 -7.16 -6.20
CA VAL A 134 -13.56 -7.07 -5.74
C VAL A 134 -13.90 -5.64 -5.33
N ALA A 135 -13.01 -4.94 -4.63
CA ALA A 135 -13.19 -3.52 -4.31
C ALA A 135 -13.37 -2.66 -5.58
N PHE A 136 -12.46 -2.80 -6.54
CA PHE A 136 -12.48 -2.01 -7.76
C PHE A 136 -13.70 -2.33 -8.65
N VAL A 137 -13.98 -3.61 -8.86
CA VAL A 137 -15.03 -4.11 -9.75
C VAL A 137 -16.42 -3.74 -9.21
N VAL A 138 -16.66 -3.95 -7.92
CA VAL A 138 -17.95 -3.61 -7.31
C VAL A 138 -18.14 -2.09 -7.28
N ALA A 139 -17.09 -1.31 -6.95
CA ALA A 139 -17.16 0.14 -6.97
C ALA A 139 -17.50 0.69 -8.36
N PHE A 140 -16.82 0.18 -9.40
CA PHE A 140 -17.03 0.61 -10.77
C PHE A 140 -18.41 0.19 -11.30
N ALA A 141 -18.84 -1.04 -11.04
CA ALA A 141 -20.12 -1.54 -11.52
C ALA A 141 -21.30 -0.73 -10.97
N VAL A 142 -21.35 -0.53 -9.65
CA VAL A 142 -22.46 0.22 -9.04
C VAL A 142 -22.43 1.67 -9.47
N THR A 143 -21.26 2.32 -9.48
CA THR A 143 -21.16 3.73 -9.89
C THR A 143 -21.52 3.91 -11.37
N GLY A 144 -21.06 3.01 -12.24
CA GLY A 144 -21.38 3.03 -13.66
C GLY A 144 -22.85 2.79 -13.95
N VAL A 145 -23.48 1.83 -13.26
CA VAL A 145 -24.93 1.56 -13.39
C VAL A 145 -25.75 2.76 -12.91
N VAL A 146 -25.42 3.33 -11.74
CA VAL A 146 -26.13 4.51 -11.21
C VAL A 146 -25.97 5.70 -12.15
N ALA A 147 -24.74 5.99 -12.60
CA ALA A 147 -24.49 7.09 -13.53
C ALA A 147 -25.21 6.90 -14.87
N GLY A 148 -25.23 5.67 -15.40
CA GLY A 148 -25.98 5.30 -16.60
C GLY A 148 -27.48 5.53 -16.44
N ILE A 149 -28.07 5.08 -15.32
CA ILE A 149 -29.49 5.29 -15.01
C ILE A 149 -29.80 6.78 -14.88
N VAL A 150 -28.99 7.54 -14.14
CA VAL A 150 -29.20 8.98 -13.95
C VAL A 150 -29.08 9.73 -15.27
N ALA A 151 -28.08 9.41 -16.10
CA ALA A 151 -27.92 10.02 -17.42
C ALA A 151 -29.13 9.73 -18.32
N LEU A 152 -29.70 8.52 -18.26
CA LEU A 152 -30.86 8.13 -19.04
C LEU A 152 -32.14 8.82 -18.54
N ILE A 153 -32.33 8.91 -17.22
CA ILE A 153 -33.44 9.67 -16.61
C ILE A 153 -33.33 11.15 -16.98
N VAL A 154 -32.14 11.75 -16.87
CA VAL A 154 -31.91 13.15 -17.26
C VAL A 154 -32.15 13.34 -18.76
N ALA A 155 -31.69 12.44 -19.62
CA ALA A 155 -31.95 12.51 -21.05
C ALA A 155 -33.45 12.38 -21.37
N PHE A 156 -34.18 11.51 -20.67
CA PHE A 156 -35.61 11.32 -20.84
C PHE A 156 -36.39 12.55 -20.36
N ILE A 157 -36.08 13.08 -19.16
CA ILE A 157 -36.70 14.29 -18.61
C ILE A 157 -36.37 15.51 -19.48
N LEU A 158 -35.14 15.64 -19.99
CA LEU A 158 -34.76 16.72 -20.90
C LEU A 158 -35.43 16.59 -22.28
N ALA A 159 -35.62 15.37 -22.78
CA ALA A 159 -36.34 15.14 -24.03
C ALA A 159 -37.83 15.50 -23.89
N ASP A 160 -38.44 15.20 -22.75
CA ASP A 160 -39.85 15.50 -22.45
C ASP A 160 -40.07 16.98 -22.12
N SER A 161 -39.16 17.62 -21.37
CA SER A 161 -39.27 19.05 -21.00
C SER A 161 -38.87 20.03 -22.10
N VAL A 162 -38.24 19.56 -23.19
CA VAL A 162 -38.11 20.35 -24.43
C VAL A 162 -39.42 20.34 -25.24
N ALA A 163 -40.32 19.39 -24.98
CA ALA A 163 -41.64 19.35 -25.62
C ALA A 163 -42.68 20.25 -24.93
N GLU A 164 -42.57 20.50 -23.61
CA GLU A 164 -43.46 21.42 -22.89
C GLU A 164 -42.72 22.29 -21.85
N GLY A 165 -42.48 23.55 -22.19
CA GLY A 165 -42.35 24.64 -21.22
C GLY A 165 -40.94 25.00 -20.71
N MET A 166 -40.41 26.11 -21.23
CA MET A 166 -39.20 26.79 -20.76
C MET A 166 -39.20 27.11 -19.26
N GLY A 167 -38.08 26.75 -18.60
CA GLY A 167 -37.33 27.69 -17.76
C GLY A 167 -37.64 27.71 -16.25
N PHE A 168 -36.95 26.87 -15.47
CA PHE A 168 -36.39 27.34 -14.18
C PHE A 168 -35.32 26.45 -13.51
N VAL A 169 -35.13 25.18 -13.91
CA VAL A 169 -34.28 24.26 -13.11
C VAL A 169 -32.80 24.23 -13.55
N VAL A 170 -32.48 24.72 -14.75
CA VAL A 170 -31.16 24.50 -15.39
C VAL A 170 -30.04 25.39 -14.82
N VAL A 171 -30.36 26.56 -14.27
CA VAL A 171 -29.32 27.53 -13.83
C VAL A 171 -28.74 27.19 -12.45
N PHE A 172 -29.50 26.50 -11.58
CA PHE A 172 -29.05 26.23 -10.20
C PHE A 172 -28.05 25.06 -10.09
N VAL A 173 -28.09 24.10 -11.03
CA VAL A 173 -27.19 22.92 -11.03
C VAL A 173 -25.90 23.18 -11.83
N MET A 174 -25.94 24.06 -12.84
CA MET A 174 -24.77 24.37 -13.67
C MET A 174 -23.75 25.28 -12.99
N ALA A 175 -24.17 26.15 -12.06
CA ALA A 175 -23.31 27.22 -11.54
C ALA A 175 -22.30 26.79 -10.45
N LEU A 176 -22.56 25.71 -9.69
CA LEU A 176 -21.74 25.38 -8.51
C LEU A 176 -20.88 24.11 -8.64
N GLY A 177 -21.13 23.22 -9.61
CA GLY A 177 -20.46 21.90 -9.68
C GLY A 177 -19.31 21.76 -10.68
N TRP A 178 -19.28 22.56 -11.75
CA TRP A 178 -18.51 22.19 -12.96
C TRP A 178 -17.19 22.96 -13.14
N ALA A 179 -17.07 24.20 -12.67
CA ALA A 179 -15.94 25.06 -13.04
C ALA A 179 -14.56 24.57 -12.55
N GLY A 180 -14.49 23.88 -11.40
CA GLY A 180 -13.23 23.35 -10.85
C GLY A 180 -12.82 21.99 -11.41
N VAL A 181 -13.80 21.14 -11.74
CA VAL A 181 -13.57 19.74 -12.18
C VAL A 181 -13.21 19.69 -13.67
N VAL A 182 -13.78 20.60 -14.47
CA VAL A 182 -13.62 20.63 -15.93
C VAL A 182 -12.21 21.10 -16.34
N ALA A 183 -11.61 22.07 -15.65
CA ALA A 183 -10.31 22.62 -16.04
C ALA A 183 -9.16 21.60 -15.91
N VAL A 184 -9.16 20.80 -14.84
CA VAL A 184 -8.14 19.76 -14.61
C VAL A 184 -8.43 18.50 -15.44
N GLY A 185 -9.71 18.16 -15.61
CA GLY A 185 -10.16 17.00 -16.40
C GLY A 185 -9.91 17.15 -17.91
N ILE A 186 -10.05 18.36 -18.46
CA ILE A 186 -9.81 18.61 -19.89
C ILE A 186 -8.33 18.46 -20.24
N VAL A 187 -7.41 19.02 -19.44
CA VAL A 187 -5.98 19.00 -19.77
C VAL A 187 -5.41 17.58 -19.73
N LEU A 188 -5.81 16.78 -18.73
CA LEU A 188 -5.41 15.37 -18.60
C LEU A 188 -6.14 14.44 -19.58
N GLY A 189 -7.43 14.68 -19.83
CA GLY A 189 -8.25 13.88 -20.76
C GLY A 189 -7.85 14.05 -22.22
N VAL A 190 -7.49 15.27 -22.63
CA VAL A 190 -7.03 15.55 -24.01
C VAL A 190 -5.65 14.95 -24.26
N THR A 191 -4.73 14.97 -23.29
CA THR A 191 -3.40 14.36 -23.46
C THR A 191 -3.44 12.83 -23.47
N LEU A 192 -4.28 12.21 -22.64
CA LEU A 192 -4.45 10.74 -22.60
C LEU A 192 -5.26 10.21 -23.79
N GLY A 193 -6.30 10.93 -24.22
CA GLY A 193 -7.14 10.54 -25.35
C GLY A 193 -6.39 10.55 -26.69
N VAL A 194 -5.52 11.53 -26.91
CA VAL A 194 -4.71 11.60 -28.14
C VAL A 194 -3.66 10.48 -28.17
N ALA A 195 -3.05 10.13 -27.03
CA ALA A 195 -2.05 9.06 -26.97
C ALA A 195 -2.64 7.66 -27.23
N PHE A 196 -3.83 7.37 -26.72
CA PHE A 196 -4.48 6.07 -26.84
C PHE A 196 -4.99 5.79 -28.27
N VAL A 197 -5.52 6.82 -28.94
CA VAL A 197 -6.03 6.73 -30.32
C VAL A 197 -4.89 6.55 -31.32
N VAL A 198 -3.75 7.19 -31.10
CA VAL A 198 -2.58 7.04 -31.97
C VAL A 198 -1.92 5.68 -31.78
N ALA A 199 -1.84 5.15 -30.55
CA ALA A 199 -1.24 3.83 -30.30
C ALA A 199 -2.13 2.67 -30.80
N GLY A 200 -3.45 2.72 -30.55
CA GLY A 200 -4.39 1.68 -30.98
C GLY A 200 -4.66 1.70 -32.50
N GLY A 201 -4.69 2.90 -33.11
CA GLY A 201 -4.91 3.06 -34.55
C GLY A 201 -3.78 2.49 -35.41
N VAL A 202 -2.53 2.52 -34.92
CA VAL A 202 -1.37 2.01 -35.66
C VAL A 202 -1.29 0.48 -35.60
N THR A 203 -1.64 -0.16 -34.48
CA THR A 203 -1.62 -1.63 -34.37
C THR A 203 -2.75 -2.33 -35.12
N VAL A 204 -3.93 -1.69 -35.22
CA VAL A 204 -5.07 -2.25 -35.98
C VAL A 204 -4.96 -1.94 -37.48
N GLY A 205 -4.33 -0.82 -37.84
CA GLY A 205 -4.08 -0.45 -39.25
C GLY A 205 -3.16 -1.42 -40.00
N VAL A 206 -2.18 -2.04 -39.33
CA VAL A 206 -1.24 -2.97 -39.99
C VAL A 206 -1.85 -4.36 -40.23
N VAL A 207 -2.82 -4.79 -39.43
CA VAL A 207 -3.53 -6.07 -39.62
C VAL A 207 -4.65 -5.95 -40.67
N GLY A 208 -5.22 -4.76 -40.86
CA GLY A 208 -6.29 -4.52 -41.84
C GLY A 208 -5.84 -4.36 -43.30
N ILE A 209 -4.56 -4.06 -43.56
CA ILE A 209 -4.05 -3.84 -44.94
C ILE A 209 -3.91 -5.15 -45.74
N LEU A 210 -3.84 -6.31 -45.07
CA LEU A 210 -3.75 -7.60 -45.77
C LEU A 210 -5.11 -8.19 -46.18
N ALA A 211 -6.24 -7.60 -45.78
CA ALA A 211 -7.58 -8.15 -46.02
C ALA A 211 -8.50 -7.28 -46.91
N GLY A 212 -8.01 -6.18 -47.50
CA GLY A 212 -8.85 -5.22 -48.21
C GLY A 212 -8.34 -4.80 -49.59
N ILE A 213 -8.33 -5.71 -50.56
CA ILE A 213 -8.19 -5.34 -52.00
C ILE A 213 -9.53 -5.37 -52.76
N LEU A 214 -10.67 -5.72 -52.15
CA LEU A 214 -11.95 -5.60 -52.86
C LEU A 214 -13.01 -4.82 -52.08
N THR A 215 -13.55 -3.83 -52.79
CA THR A 215 -14.75 -3.01 -52.53
C THR A 215 -14.55 -1.73 -51.71
N GLY A 216 -14.38 -0.63 -52.45
CA GLY A 216 -14.33 0.73 -51.93
C GLY A 216 -15.72 1.28 -51.64
N ILE A 217 -16.13 1.26 -50.38
CA ILE A 217 -17.07 2.21 -49.75
C ILE A 217 -16.66 2.33 -48.27
N LEU A 218 -15.53 2.96 -47.95
CA LEU A 218 -15.09 3.07 -46.55
C LEU A 218 -14.23 4.30 -46.24
N VAL A 219 -14.65 5.49 -46.69
CA VAL A 219 -14.01 6.74 -46.24
C VAL A 219 -14.89 7.51 -45.25
N LEU A 220 -16.22 7.35 -45.29
CA LEU A 220 -17.12 8.01 -44.32
C LEU A 220 -17.26 7.24 -42.99
N GLY A 221 -17.26 5.90 -43.02
CA GLY A 221 -17.44 5.07 -41.82
C GLY A 221 -16.26 5.10 -40.85
N ALA A 222 -15.03 5.21 -41.38
CA ALA A 222 -13.82 5.31 -40.56
C ALA A 222 -13.73 6.68 -39.86
N VAL A 223 -14.14 7.77 -40.52
CA VAL A 223 -14.11 9.11 -39.93
C VAL A 223 -15.20 9.27 -38.86
N VAL A 224 -16.42 8.75 -39.11
CA VAL A 224 -17.50 8.76 -38.10
C VAL A 224 -17.18 7.84 -36.92
N GLY A 225 -16.59 6.66 -37.16
CA GLY A 225 -16.17 5.72 -36.11
C GLY A 225 -15.02 6.25 -35.24
N VAL A 226 -14.04 6.96 -35.83
CA VAL A 226 -12.94 7.58 -35.09
C VAL A 226 -13.42 8.81 -34.32
N VAL A 227 -14.27 9.65 -34.90
CA VAL A 227 -14.80 10.84 -34.21
C VAL A 227 -15.76 10.46 -33.08
N ALA A 228 -16.66 9.48 -33.30
CA ALA A 228 -17.54 8.95 -32.24
C ALA A 228 -16.76 8.18 -31.17
N GLY A 229 -15.73 7.42 -31.57
CA GLY A 229 -14.82 6.72 -30.65
C GLY A 229 -13.95 7.67 -29.83
N MET A 230 -13.52 8.80 -30.39
CA MET A 230 -12.76 9.84 -29.68
C MET A 230 -13.64 10.64 -28.72
N THR A 231 -14.86 11.01 -29.10
CA THR A 231 -15.76 11.78 -28.23
C THR A 231 -16.30 10.92 -27.10
N LEU A 232 -16.72 9.68 -27.37
CA LEU A 232 -17.12 8.72 -26.33
C LEU A 232 -15.91 8.27 -25.49
N GLY A 233 -14.76 8.02 -26.10
CA GLY A 233 -13.55 7.61 -25.39
C GLY A 233 -13.04 8.67 -24.41
N VAL A 234 -12.98 9.94 -24.83
CA VAL A 234 -12.56 11.05 -23.96
C VAL A 234 -13.63 11.35 -22.92
N ALA A 235 -14.93 11.33 -23.27
CA ALA A 235 -15.99 11.53 -22.30
C ALA A 235 -16.01 10.42 -21.24
N VAL A 236 -15.87 9.15 -21.64
CA VAL A 236 -15.79 8.01 -20.72
C VAL A 236 -14.54 8.12 -19.86
N VAL A 237 -13.36 8.47 -20.40
CA VAL A 237 -12.14 8.63 -19.58
C VAL A 237 -12.27 9.80 -18.60
N VAL A 238 -12.80 10.94 -19.01
CA VAL A 238 -12.98 12.10 -18.12
C VAL A 238 -14.03 11.82 -17.04
N VAL A 239 -15.14 11.17 -17.40
CA VAL A 239 -16.18 10.76 -16.46
C VAL A 239 -15.67 9.67 -15.53
N VAL A 240 -14.94 8.68 -16.02
CA VAL A 240 -14.35 7.61 -15.20
C VAL A 240 -13.26 8.17 -14.28
N VAL A 241 -12.33 9.00 -14.76
CA VAL A 241 -11.28 9.60 -13.92
C VAL A 241 -11.87 10.59 -12.92
N GLY A 242 -12.88 11.38 -13.31
CA GLY A 242 -13.60 12.27 -12.42
C GLY A 242 -14.38 11.52 -11.34
N MET A 243 -15.14 10.48 -11.72
CA MET A 243 -15.90 9.66 -10.77
C MET A 243 -15.00 8.83 -9.87
N VAL A 244 -13.91 8.25 -10.39
CA VAL A 244 -12.93 7.50 -9.60
C VAL A 244 -12.19 8.45 -8.65
N GLY A 245 -11.83 9.65 -9.09
CA GLY A 245 -11.21 10.68 -8.24
C GLY A 245 -12.13 11.12 -7.09
N VAL A 246 -13.40 11.43 -7.39
CA VAL A 246 -14.40 11.83 -6.38
C VAL A 246 -14.73 10.67 -5.44
N ALA A 247 -14.86 9.45 -5.96
CA ALA A 247 -15.16 8.26 -5.16
C ALA A 247 -14.00 7.84 -4.25
N ILE A 248 -12.75 8.03 -4.69
CA ILE A 248 -11.56 7.77 -3.86
C ILE A 248 -11.38 8.85 -2.79
N LEU A 249 -11.60 10.12 -3.14
CA LEU A 249 -11.46 11.23 -2.20
C LEU A 249 -12.60 11.29 -1.18
N ARG A 250 -13.75 10.65 -1.46
CA ARG A 250 -14.92 10.57 -0.57
C ARG A 250 -15.32 11.94 -0.02
N LEU A 251 -15.45 12.91 -0.93
CA LEU A 251 -15.79 14.29 -0.60
C LEU A 251 -17.12 14.39 0.18
N ASP A 252 -18.05 13.47 -0.07
CA ASP A 252 -19.31 13.31 0.66
C ASP A 252 -19.08 12.99 2.15
N ALA A 253 -18.23 12.01 2.46
CA ALA A 253 -17.89 11.66 3.83
C ALA A 253 -17.07 12.76 4.53
N TRP A 254 -16.24 13.50 3.78
CA TRP A 254 -15.50 14.65 4.30
C TRP A 254 -16.45 15.77 4.71
N VAL A 255 -17.40 16.14 3.84
CA VAL A 255 -18.44 17.15 4.13
C VAL A 255 -19.28 16.73 5.32
N LEU A 256 -19.74 15.47 5.39
CA LEU A 256 -20.50 14.96 6.54
C LEU A 256 -19.66 14.96 7.83
N GLY A 257 -18.37 14.65 7.74
CA GLY A 257 -17.44 14.74 8.87
C GLY A 257 -17.29 16.18 9.38
N VAL A 258 -17.16 17.16 8.48
CA VAL A 258 -17.11 18.59 8.82
C VAL A 258 -18.43 19.07 9.43
N ILE A 259 -19.58 18.64 8.89
CA ILE A 259 -20.89 18.97 9.45
C ILE A 259 -21.07 18.35 10.85
N GLY A 260 -20.69 17.08 11.02
CA GLY A 260 -20.69 16.41 12.32
C GLY A 260 -19.80 17.12 13.34
N LEU A 261 -18.67 17.68 12.89
CA LEU A 261 -17.78 18.54 13.67
C LEU A 261 -18.50 19.77 14.21
N LEU A 262 -19.19 20.49 13.30
CA LEU A 262 -19.90 21.73 13.61
C LEU A 262 -21.09 21.48 14.54
N LEU A 263 -21.68 20.28 14.45
CA LEU A 263 -22.78 19.83 15.31
C LEU A 263 -22.32 19.16 16.61
N GLY A 264 -21.02 19.08 16.88
CA GLY A 264 -20.46 18.51 18.12
C GLY A 264 -20.72 17.00 18.28
N GLN A 265 -20.96 16.26 17.20
CA GLN A 265 -21.31 14.84 17.27
C GLN A 265 -20.06 13.94 17.39
N ASN A 266 -20.08 13.03 18.37
CA ASN A 266 -19.02 12.04 18.61
C ASN A 266 -18.85 11.00 17.48
N ARG A 267 -19.74 10.96 16.48
CA ARG A 267 -19.64 10.08 15.30
C ARG A 267 -18.66 10.60 14.24
N TYR A 268 -18.05 11.76 14.45
CA TYR A 268 -17.04 12.37 13.59
C TYR A 268 -15.94 11.38 13.16
N LEU A 269 -15.42 10.56 14.08
CA LEU A 269 -14.32 9.61 13.78
C LEU A 269 -14.74 8.53 12.77
N SER A 270 -16.00 8.09 12.80
CA SER A 270 -16.53 7.10 11.86
C SER A 270 -16.57 7.62 10.43
N TYR A 271 -16.85 8.91 10.23
CA TYR A 271 -16.82 9.55 8.91
C TYR A 271 -15.40 9.94 8.49
N ALA A 272 -14.57 10.33 9.47
CA ALA A 272 -13.18 10.67 9.26
C ALA A 272 -12.35 9.49 8.76
N ALA A 273 -12.67 8.27 9.23
CA ALA A 273 -12.02 7.04 8.82
C ALA A 273 -12.09 6.78 7.30
N LEU A 274 -13.08 7.37 6.62
CA LEU A 274 -13.44 7.02 5.25
C LEU A 274 -12.74 7.87 4.19
N THR A 275 -12.09 8.96 4.59
CA THR A 275 -11.53 9.94 3.65
C THR A 275 -10.01 10.01 3.77
N PRO A 276 -9.27 10.05 2.64
CA PRO A 276 -7.84 10.37 2.64
C PRO A 276 -7.55 11.82 3.05
N LEU A 277 -8.58 12.68 2.96
CA LEU A 277 -8.48 14.10 3.27
C LEU A 277 -8.23 14.35 4.75
N THR A 278 -7.37 15.33 5.03
CA THR A 278 -7.01 15.71 6.38
C THR A 278 -8.22 16.32 7.08
N LEU A 279 -8.57 15.78 8.25
CA LEU A 279 -9.53 16.40 9.13
C LEU A 279 -8.80 17.01 10.33
N PRO A 280 -8.95 18.32 10.58
CA PRO A 280 -8.11 19.06 11.52
C PRO A 280 -8.25 18.60 12.97
N GLN A 281 -9.38 18.00 13.35
CA GLN A 281 -9.55 17.44 14.70
C GLN A 281 -8.81 16.12 14.89
N THR A 282 -8.70 15.26 13.87
CA THR A 282 -7.94 14.01 13.98
C THR A 282 -6.48 14.31 14.28
N GLN A 283 -5.88 15.28 13.59
CA GLN A 283 -4.51 15.70 13.89
C GLN A 283 -4.36 16.28 15.30
N LYS A 284 -5.34 17.03 15.81
CA LYS A 284 -5.31 17.52 17.20
C LYS A 284 -5.39 16.37 18.21
N GLN A 285 -6.26 15.40 17.95
CA GLN A 285 -6.47 14.25 18.82
C GLN A 285 -5.27 13.29 18.81
N LEU A 286 -4.72 12.99 17.64
CA LEU A 286 -3.48 12.21 17.49
C LEU A 286 -2.30 12.86 18.23
N ARG A 287 -2.14 14.18 18.10
CA ARG A 287 -1.13 14.92 18.86
C ARG A 287 -1.35 14.82 20.37
N HIS A 288 -2.59 14.97 20.81
CA HIS A 288 -2.92 14.84 22.22
C HIS A 288 -2.56 13.45 22.76
N TRP A 289 -2.90 12.39 22.02
CA TRP A 289 -2.55 11.01 22.39
C TRP A 289 -1.04 10.79 22.43
N LEU A 290 -0.30 11.18 21.39
CA LEU A 290 1.16 11.03 21.38
C LEU A 290 1.86 11.78 22.52
N ARG A 291 1.37 12.97 22.89
CA ARG A 291 1.93 13.77 23.99
C ARG A 291 1.61 13.21 25.36
N GLN A 292 0.42 12.61 25.52
CA GLN A 292 -0.02 12.09 26.80
C GLN A 292 0.53 10.68 27.07
N ASP A 293 0.45 9.80 26.07
CA ASP A 293 0.95 8.43 26.11
C ASP A 293 1.40 8.02 24.70
N TRP A 294 2.71 8.08 24.48
CA TRP A 294 3.32 7.78 23.20
C TRP A 294 3.04 6.35 22.71
N ALA A 295 3.06 5.37 23.62
CA ALA A 295 2.86 3.96 23.25
C ALA A 295 1.41 3.71 22.81
N ALA A 296 0.44 4.21 23.59
CA ALA A 296 -0.96 4.17 23.20
C ALA A 296 -1.23 5.01 21.93
N GLY A 297 -0.54 6.13 21.77
CA GLY A 297 -0.60 6.98 20.58
C GLY A 297 -0.12 6.26 19.31
N ILE A 298 1.01 5.56 19.36
CA ILE A 298 1.49 4.71 18.25
C ILE A 298 0.49 3.60 17.95
N GLN A 299 -0.03 2.91 18.97
CA GLN A 299 -1.02 1.86 18.77
C GLN A 299 -2.27 2.39 18.04
N ASN A 300 -2.75 3.56 18.45
CA ASN A 300 -3.89 4.22 17.80
C ASN A 300 -3.56 4.66 16.37
N ILE A 301 -2.34 5.13 16.10
CA ILE A 301 -1.89 5.42 14.73
C ILE A 301 -1.89 4.13 13.90
N ASN A 302 -1.30 3.04 14.40
CA ASN A 302 -1.29 1.75 13.71
C ASN A 302 -2.71 1.26 13.38
N GLN A 303 -3.65 1.40 14.32
CA GLN A 303 -5.06 1.08 14.12
C GLN A 303 -5.71 1.98 13.05
N LEU A 304 -5.43 3.28 13.09
CA LEU A 304 -5.89 4.19 12.05
C LEU A 304 -5.31 3.84 10.68
N LEU A 305 -4.03 3.47 10.58
CA LEU A 305 -3.43 3.06 9.31
C LEU A 305 -3.96 1.73 8.80
N ALA A 306 -4.26 0.81 9.71
CA ALA A 306 -4.82 -0.48 9.38
C ALA A 306 -6.23 -0.39 8.80
N TYR A 307 -7.05 0.49 9.39
CA TYR A 307 -8.48 0.50 9.15
C TYR A 307 -9.01 1.80 8.52
N THR A 308 -8.19 2.82 8.29
CA THR A 308 -8.63 4.09 7.71
C THR A 308 -7.72 4.58 6.59
N TYR A 309 -8.17 5.56 5.81
CA TYR A 309 -7.35 6.20 4.78
C TYR A 309 -6.50 7.37 5.30
N GLN A 310 -6.40 7.53 6.62
CA GLN A 310 -5.78 8.67 7.28
C GLN A 310 -4.24 8.58 7.36
N PHE A 311 -3.59 8.02 6.34
CA PHE A 311 -2.14 7.89 6.28
C PHE A 311 -1.41 9.24 6.26
N LEU A 312 -1.89 10.18 5.47
CA LEU A 312 -1.33 11.53 5.38
C LEU A 312 -1.34 12.26 6.74
N PRO A 313 -2.49 12.42 7.43
CA PRO A 313 -2.53 13.12 8.70
C PRO A 313 -1.76 12.39 9.81
N ALA A 314 -1.65 11.05 9.75
CA ALA A 314 -0.83 10.29 10.68
C ALA A 314 0.67 10.64 10.55
N ILE A 315 1.21 10.61 9.32
CA ILE A 315 2.62 10.96 9.07
C ILE A 315 2.90 12.42 9.38
N GLU A 316 2.02 13.34 8.95
CA GLU A 316 2.22 14.77 9.22
C GLU A 316 2.25 15.05 10.73
N THR A 317 1.36 14.39 11.49
CA THR A 317 1.34 14.49 12.95
C THR A 317 2.62 13.93 13.55
N LEU A 318 3.07 12.77 13.09
CA LEU A 318 4.27 12.11 13.59
C LEU A 318 5.54 12.92 13.31
N ASN A 319 5.71 13.44 12.09
CA ASN A 319 6.85 14.29 11.71
C ASN A 319 6.90 15.56 12.55
N ARG A 320 5.73 16.14 12.83
CA ARG A 320 5.64 17.33 13.66
C ARG A 320 5.98 17.02 15.11
N GLU A 321 5.47 15.94 15.68
CA GLU A 321 5.76 15.63 17.09
C GLU A 321 7.21 15.15 17.27
N LEU A 322 7.77 14.36 16.34
CA LEU A 322 9.16 13.96 16.36
C LEU A 322 10.13 15.14 16.23
N SER A 323 9.81 16.14 15.41
CA SER A 323 10.65 17.35 15.30
C SER A 323 10.58 18.27 16.53
N LEU A 324 9.59 18.08 17.40
CA LEU A 324 9.47 18.80 18.68
C LEU A 324 10.12 18.06 19.86
N LEU A 325 10.51 16.79 19.69
CA LEU A 325 11.16 16.03 20.75
C LEU A 325 12.58 16.54 21.01
N SER A 326 12.99 16.49 22.28
CA SER A 326 14.40 16.71 22.63
C SER A 326 15.26 15.53 22.17
N SER A 327 16.54 15.80 21.93
CA SER A 327 17.54 14.80 21.51
C SER A 327 17.64 13.60 22.46
N GLU A 328 17.25 13.75 23.72
CA GLU A 328 17.24 12.66 24.72
C GLU A 328 16.16 11.61 24.44
N HIS A 329 14.99 12.03 23.97
CA HIS A 329 13.85 11.13 23.77
C HIS A 329 13.70 10.69 22.32
N LEU A 330 14.36 11.38 21.38
CA LEU A 330 14.15 11.19 19.96
C LEU A 330 14.40 9.75 19.50
N ILE A 331 15.57 9.19 19.83
CA ILE A 331 15.96 7.84 19.40
C ILE A 331 15.11 6.78 20.09
N TYR A 332 14.85 6.93 21.39
CA TYR A 332 13.97 6.02 22.13
C TYR A 332 12.55 5.99 21.54
N ARG A 333 11.96 7.15 21.26
CA ARG A 333 10.58 7.27 20.75
C ARG A 333 10.43 6.77 19.32
N THR A 334 11.44 7.00 18.47
CA THR A 334 11.50 6.44 17.11
C THR A 334 11.78 4.93 17.12
N ALA A 335 12.55 4.42 18.08
CA ALA A 335 12.75 2.98 18.25
C ALA A 335 11.45 2.26 18.62
N GLN A 336 10.60 2.87 19.47
CA GLN A 336 9.26 2.37 19.80
C GLN A 336 8.33 2.36 18.57
N LEU A 337 8.43 3.37 17.71
CA LEU A 337 7.69 3.40 16.44
C LEU A 337 8.12 2.27 15.50
N ALA A 338 9.41 1.96 15.46
CA ALA A 338 10.00 0.93 14.62
C ALA A 338 9.93 -0.49 15.21
N GLU A 339 9.34 -0.67 16.40
CA GLU A 339 9.26 -1.97 17.07
C GLU A 339 8.18 -2.85 16.44
N HIS A 340 6.97 -2.30 16.25
CA HIS A 340 5.84 -2.97 15.60
C HIS A 340 5.03 -1.99 14.73
N PRO A 341 5.60 -1.43 13.65
CA PRO A 341 4.85 -0.58 12.74
C PRO A 341 3.85 -1.42 11.94
N TYR A 342 2.60 -0.96 11.82
CA TYR A 342 1.63 -1.62 10.93
C TYR A 342 2.10 -1.63 9.46
N ASP A 343 2.72 -0.54 9.03
CA ASP A 343 3.39 -0.43 7.74
C ASP A 343 4.70 0.31 7.94
N TRP A 344 5.82 -0.30 7.55
CA TRP A 344 7.14 0.32 7.60
C TRP A 344 7.21 1.61 6.76
N ASN A 345 6.31 1.80 5.78
CA ASN A 345 6.18 3.08 5.07
C ASN A 345 5.90 4.24 6.04
N LEU A 346 5.31 4.00 7.20
CA LEU A 346 5.15 5.00 8.25
C LEU A 346 6.51 5.55 8.69
N VAL A 347 7.45 4.66 9.04
CA VAL A 347 8.82 5.03 9.43
C VAL A 347 9.54 5.67 8.23
N ARG A 348 9.41 5.08 7.03
CA ARG A 348 10.02 5.64 5.81
C ARG A 348 9.61 7.09 5.54
N PHE A 349 8.31 7.38 5.57
CA PHE A 349 7.82 8.72 5.24
C PHE A 349 7.94 9.72 6.38
N THR A 350 8.45 9.27 7.53
CA THR A 350 8.93 10.22 8.53
C THR A 350 10.25 10.88 8.15
N SER A 351 11.00 10.30 7.22
CA SER A 351 12.23 10.90 6.66
C SER A 351 12.13 11.22 5.16
N ALA A 352 11.39 10.44 4.38
CA ALA A 352 11.16 10.67 2.96
C ALA A 352 9.89 11.50 2.70
N SER A 353 9.87 12.27 1.61
CA SER A 353 8.65 13.00 1.22
C SER A 353 7.55 12.08 0.68
N LEU A 354 6.47 11.96 1.45
CA LEU A 354 5.24 11.31 1.02
C LEU A 354 4.62 11.92 -0.25
N PRO A 355 4.49 13.26 -0.40
CA PRO A 355 3.88 13.84 -1.61
C PRO A 355 4.64 13.46 -2.87
N ASN A 356 5.97 13.50 -2.81
CA ASN A 356 6.85 13.11 -3.90
C ASN A 356 6.71 11.62 -4.23
N ALA A 357 6.66 10.75 -3.22
CA ALA A 357 6.48 9.32 -3.45
C ALA A 357 5.10 8.96 -4.03
N LEU A 358 4.03 9.65 -3.61
CA LEU A 358 2.70 9.48 -4.19
C LEU A 358 2.65 9.99 -5.63
N GLN A 359 3.27 11.13 -5.93
CA GLN A 359 3.41 11.63 -7.30
C GLN A 359 4.19 10.65 -8.17
N ALA A 360 5.30 10.11 -7.67
CA ALA A 360 6.10 9.12 -8.39
C ALA A 360 5.30 7.83 -8.65
N LYS A 361 4.60 7.28 -7.65
CA LYS A 361 3.73 6.09 -7.82
C LYS A 361 2.55 6.35 -8.76
N PHE A 362 1.95 7.53 -8.70
CA PHE A 362 0.90 7.93 -9.62
C PHE A 362 1.42 7.98 -11.06
N LEU A 363 2.57 8.63 -11.27
CA LEU A 363 3.21 8.66 -12.59
C LEU A 363 3.57 7.26 -13.07
N ASP A 364 4.07 6.40 -12.19
CA ASP A 364 4.46 5.03 -12.50
C ASP A 364 3.28 4.15 -12.92
N ARG A 365 2.13 4.32 -12.26
CA ARG A 365 0.93 3.50 -12.50
C ARG A 365 0.09 3.98 -13.67
N PHE A 366 0.07 5.29 -13.94
CA PHE A 366 -0.83 5.88 -14.93
C PHE A 366 -0.15 6.22 -16.27
N PHE A 367 1.19 6.28 -16.35
CA PHE A 367 1.89 6.66 -17.59
C PHE A 367 2.78 5.52 -18.15
N ILE A 368 2.34 4.90 -19.25
CA ILE A 368 3.06 3.86 -20.02
C ILE A 368 3.97 4.50 -21.11
N LEU A 369 4.50 5.70 -20.89
CA LEU A 369 5.24 6.46 -21.91
C LEU A 369 6.77 6.39 -21.74
N PRO A 370 7.57 6.50 -22.82
CA PRO A 370 9.04 6.46 -22.76
C PRO A 370 9.67 7.61 -21.96
N LEU A 371 8.95 8.73 -21.76
CA LEU A 371 9.38 9.82 -20.87
C LEU A 371 9.31 9.46 -19.37
N ARG A 372 8.70 8.31 -18.99
CA ARG A 372 8.54 7.83 -17.61
C ARG A 372 9.80 7.99 -16.76
N ARG A 373 10.96 7.53 -17.26
CA ARG A 373 12.22 7.57 -16.50
C ARG A 373 12.68 9.00 -16.21
N ARG A 374 12.44 9.94 -17.13
CA ARG A 374 12.89 11.33 -17.01
C ARG A 374 12.09 12.14 -16.00
N TRP A 375 10.79 11.88 -15.85
CA TRP A 375 9.95 12.59 -14.87
C TRP A 375 10.10 12.01 -13.47
N VAL A 376 10.19 10.68 -13.35
CA VAL A 376 10.40 10.04 -12.03
C VAL A 376 11.77 10.41 -11.45
N SER A 377 12.81 10.53 -12.28
CA SER A 377 14.14 10.97 -11.80
C SER A 377 14.18 12.41 -11.28
N LEU A 378 13.21 13.26 -11.67
CA LEU A 378 13.09 14.63 -11.17
C LEU A 378 12.41 14.70 -9.80
N ILE A 379 11.72 13.64 -9.39
CA ILE A 379 11.01 13.59 -8.12
C ILE A 379 11.92 12.97 -7.07
N ASN A 380 12.44 13.80 -6.17
CA ASN A 380 13.30 13.34 -5.08
C ASN A 380 12.47 12.54 -4.05
N CYS A 381 12.58 11.22 -4.11
CA CYS A 381 11.98 10.28 -3.14
C CYS A 381 13.00 9.76 -2.13
N ASN A 382 14.21 10.33 -2.10
CA ASN A 382 15.28 9.89 -1.23
C ASN A 382 14.97 10.21 0.23
N LEU A 383 15.57 9.43 1.13
CA LEU A 383 15.53 9.67 2.56
C LEU A 383 16.23 11.01 2.85
N ARG A 384 15.60 11.84 3.69
CA ARG A 384 16.18 13.12 4.12
C ARG A 384 16.91 12.90 5.44
N LEU A 385 18.11 13.45 5.54
CA LEU A 385 18.95 13.43 6.75
C LEU A 385 19.20 14.86 7.27
N ASP A 386 18.34 15.80 6.88
CA ASP A 386 18.45 17.23 7.16
C ASP A 386 18.14 17.60 8.62
N THR A 387 17.32 16.80 9.29
CA THR A 387 17.01 16.97 10.72
C THR A 387 17.34 15.70 11.49
N PRO A 388 17.68 15.79 12.79
CA PRO A 388 17.97 14.60 13.59
C PRO A 388 16.77 13.63 13.63
N ALA A 389 15.54 14.16 13.60
CA ALA A 389 14.34 13.33 13.55
C ALA A 389 14.23 12.53 12.25
N HIS A 390 14.45 13.19 11.11
CA HIS A 390 14.44 12.51 9.81
C HIS A 390 15.59 11.50 9.71
N ALA A 391 16.79 11.84 10.20
CA ALA A 391 17.92 10.94 10.14
C ALA A 391 17.75 9.70 11.02
N THR A 392 17.21 9.86 12.23
CA THR A 392 16.91 8.73 13.12
C THR A 392 15.89 7.77 12.47
N ALA A 393 14.81 8.31 11.90
CA ALA A 393 13.81 7.52 11.19
C ALA A 393 14.38 6.83 9.94
N ALA A 394 15.22 7.52 9.17
CA ALA A 394 15.92 6.94 8.04
C ALA A 394 16.82 5.77 8.46
N GLY A 395 17.56 5.91 9.58
CA GLY A 395 18.40 4.85 10.13
C GLY A 395 17.61 3.57 10.44
N PHE A 396 16.49 3.68 11.15
CA PHE A 396 15.64 2.52 11.45
C PHE A 396 15.01 1.89 10.20
N TRP A 397 14.55 2.71 9.24
CA TRP A 397 14.04 2.19 7.98
C TRP A 397 15.13 1.46 7.17
N LEU A 398 16.36 2.00 7.13
CA LEU A 398 17.48 1.40 6.39
C LEU A 398 17.97 0.09 7.01
N LEU A 399 17.91 -0.04 8.34
CA LEU A 399 18.13 -1.33 9.01
C LEU A 399 17.11 -2.37 8.53
N HIS A 400 15.82 -2.01 8.51
CA HIS A 400 14.77 -2.88 8.01
C HIS A 400 14.93 -3.23 6.52
N ASP A 401 15.40 -2.27 5.71
CA ASP A 401 15.67 -2.44 4.27
C ASP A 401 16.97 -3.22 3.98
N ASN A 402 17.62 -3.80 5.01
CA ASN A 402 18.88 -4.56 4.91
C ASN A 402 20.03 -3.74 4.32
N SER A 403 20.14 -2.47 4.70
CA SER A 403 21.22 -1.57 4.24
C SER A 403 21.96 -0.98 5.46
N PRO A 404 22.73 -1.79 6.20
CA PRO A 404 23.33 -1.38 7.47
C PRO A 404 24.40 -0.29 7.29
N ALA A 405 25.13 -0.29 6.17
CA ALA A 405 26.12 0.76 5.86
C ALA A 405 25.47 2.12 5.58
N ALA A 406 24.28 2.14 4.96
CA ALA A 406 23.53 3.38 4.78
C ALA A 406 22.90 3.82 6.11
N ALA A 407 22.46 2.86 6.93
CA ALA A 407 21.93 3.14 8.27
C ALA A 407 22.99 3.75 9.19
N SER A 408 24.24 3.30 9.13
CA SER A 408 25.33 3.88 9.94
C SER A 408 25.57 5.35 9.57
N HIS A 409 25.58 5.70 8.28
CA HIS A 409 25.67 7.09 7.84
C HIS A 409 24.49 7.94 8.35
N ALA A 410 23.28 7.38 8.39
CA ALA A 410 22.12 8.08 8.97
C ALA A 410 22.28 8.29 10.47
N PHE A 411 22.70 7.27 11.23
CA PHE A 411 22.92 7.38 12.68
C PHE A 411 24.12 8.23 13.08
N ASP A 412 25.11 8.41 12.21
CA ASP A 412 26.26 9.29 12.47
C ASP A 412 25.80 10.75 12.68
N THR A 413 24.78 11.20 11.94
CA THR A 413 24.21 12.55 12.11
C THR A 413 23.52 12.79 13.46
N VAL A 414 23.18 11.73 14.19
CA VAL A 414 22.51 11.79 15.50
C VAL A 414 23.38 11.19 16.61
N ARG A 415 24.68 11.04 16.36
CA ARG A 415 25.62 10.43 17.30
C ARG A 415 25.67 11.13 18.66
N ASP A 416 25.49 12.46 18.65
CA ASP A 416 25.46 13.31 19.84
C ASP A 416 24.17 13.16 20.67
N CYS A 417 23.14 12.50 20.14
CA CYS A 417 21.88 12.25 20.85
C CYS A 417 22.02 11.06 21.82
N LEU A 418 21.12 10.98 22.80
CA LEU A 418 21.07 9.83 23.71
C LEU A 418 20.76 8.56 22.90
N TYR A 419 21.57 7.50 23.08
CA TYR A 419 21.58 6.27 22.28
C TYR A 419 22.06 6.42 20.82
N GLY A 420 22.50 7.60 20.39
CA GLY A 420 22.99 7.83 19.02
C GLY A 420 24.26 7.05 18.71
N GLN A 421 25.24 7.12 19.62
CA GLN A 421 26.46 6.34 19.53
C GLN A 421 26.21 4.83 19.58
N GLU A 422 25.23 4.38 20.36
CA GLU A 422 24.82 2.98 20.41
C GLU A 422 24.29 2.53 19.04
N MET A 423 23.29 3.23 18.49
CA MET A 423 22.68 2.86 17.21
C MET A 423 23.67 2.94 16.04
N HIS A 424 24.57 3.93 16.05
CA HIS A 424 25.66 4.01 15.08
C HIS A 424 26.60 2.81 15.19
N ALA A 425 27.08 2.47 16.40
CA ALA A 425 27.97 1.32 16.60
C ALA A 425 27.31 -0.01 16.21
N LEU A 426 26.01 -0.15 16.48
CA LEU A 426 25.21 -1.30 16.06
C LEU A 426 25.18 -1.41 14.53
N ALA A 427 24.84 -0.33 13.83
CA ALA A 427 24.76 -0.32 12.37
C ALA A 427 26.13 -0.58 11.70
N VAL A 428 27.21 0.00 12.24
CA VAL A 428 28.59 -0.27 11.77
C VAL A 428 28.96 -1.74 11.97
N SER A 429 28.64 -2.32 13.14
CA SER A 429 28.93 -3.72 13.43
C SER A 429 28.18 -4.66 12.48
N LEU A 430 26.90 -4.40 12.23
CA LEU A 430 26.12 -5.18 11.26
C LEU A 430 26.67 -5.05 9.83
N ALA A 431 27.06 -3.85 9.41
CA ALA A 431 27.66 -3.63 8.09
C ALA A 431 28.99 -4.38 7.94
N LEU A 432 29.82 -4.37 8.98
CA LEU A 432 31.08 -5.12 8.99
C LEU A 432 30.82 -6.63 8.85
N PHE A 433 29.84 -7.16 9.59
CA PHE A 433 29.54 -8.59 9.57
C PHE A 433 28.91 -9.05 8.24
N GLU A 434 28.11 -8.20 7.60
CA GLU A 434 27.51 -8.47 6.29
C GLU A 434 28.58 -8.66 5.19
N THR A 435 29.68 -7.91 5.25
CA THR A 435 30.76 -8.00 4.22
C THR A 435 31.58 -9.29 4.27
N ALA A 436 31.49 -10.08 5.34
CA ALA A 436 32.26 -11.31 5.47
C ALA A 436 31.53 -12.51 4.88
N GLU A 437 31.93 -12.90 3.67
CA GLU A 437 31.33 -14.03 2.94
C GLU A 437 32.00 -15.38 3.23
N ASN A 438 33.29 -15.38 3.56
CA ASN A 438 34.10 -16.60 3.70
C ASN A 438 34.74 -16.71 5.08
N VAL A 439 35.11 -17.92 5.50
CA VAL A 439 35.77 -18.20 6.80
C VAL A 439 37.00 -17.32 7.05
N SER A 440 37.85 -17.12 6.04
CA SER A 440 39.01 -16.23 6.16
C SER A 440 38.62 -14.76 6.34
N ALA A 441 37.53 -14.31 5.70
CA ALA A 441 37.02 -12.95 5.87
C ALA A 441 36.40 -12.76 7.26
N ILE A 442 35.71 -13.78 7.78
CA ILE A 442 35.17 -13.78 9.15
C ILE A 442 36.32 -13.72 10.17
N ALA A 443 37.37 -14.54 10.00
CA ALA A 443 38.56 -14.52 10.85
C ALA A 443 39.33 -13.19 10.78
N ALA A 444 39.28 -12.47 9.67
CA ALA A 444 39.95 -11.17 9.52
C ALA A 444 39.25 -10.03 10.27
N ILE A 445 37.99 -10.21 10.70
CA ILE A 445 37.26 -9.17 11.42
C ILE A 445 37.88 -8.93 12.80
N GLU A 446 38.15 -7.66 13.11
CA GLU A 446 38.44 -7.23 14.48
C GLU A 446 37.13 -7.03 15.26
N PRO A 447 37.00 -7.59 16.48
CA PRO A 447 35.78 -7.43 17.27
C PRO A 447 35.53 -5.93 17.54
N PRO A 448 34.34 -5.39 17.19
CA PRO A 448 34.03 -3.99 17.43
C PRO A 448 33.94 -3.69 18.94
N ASN A 449 34.36 -2.47 19.31
CA ASN A 449 34.21 -1.98 20.68
C ASN A 449 32.73 -1.71 20.99
N PHE A 450 32.19 -2.44 21.96
CA PHE A 450 30.80 -2.27 22.36
C PHE A 450 30.61 -1.08 23.31
N PRO A 451 29.51 -0.32 23.17
CA PRO A 451 29.19 0.74 24.10
C PRO A 451 28.89 0.18 25.50
N GLU A 452 29.05 1.01 26.53
CA GLU A 452 28.67 0.66 27.90
C GLU A 452 27.13 0.71 28.07
N PRO A 453 26.54 -0.14 28.93
CA PRO A 453 25.11 -0.11 29.23
C PRO A 453 24.69 1.21 29.90
N PRO A 454 23.40 1.62 29.81
CA PRO A 454 22.24 0.85 29.37
C PRO A 454 22.03 0.83 27.85
N TYR A 455 21.59 -0.32 27.33
CA TYR A 455 21.28 -0.50 25.90
C TYR A 455 19.82 -0.23 25.57
N LEU A 456 19.57 0.48 24.47
CA LEU A 456 18.27 0.60 23.84
C LEU A 456 17.83 -0.71 23.19
N ARG A 457 18.77 -1.45 22.57
CA ARG A 457 18.48 -2.72 21.86
C ARG A 457 19.23 -3.91 22.47
N PRO A 458 18.92 -4.31 23.72
CA PRO A 458 19.71 -5.32 24.45
C PRO A 458 19.72 -6.70 23.77
N VAL A 459 18.63 -7.09 23.09
CA VAL A 459 18.55 -8.38 22.39
C VAL A 459 19.47 -8.40 21.16
N THR A 460 19.48 -7.31 20.38
CA THR A 460 20.37 -7.18 19.22
C THR A 460 21.84 -7.18 19.64
N TRP A 461 22.18 -6.50 20.74
CA TRP A 461 23.55 -6.54 21.29
C TRP A 461 23.98 -7.94 21.73
N ARG A 462 23.07 -8.73 22.31
CA ARG A 462 23.34 -10.14 22.64
C ARG A 462 23.65 -10.96 21.39
N ALA A 463 22.89 -10.75 20.30
CA ALA A 463 23.17 -11.40 19.02
C ALA A 463 24.54 -10.97 18.45
N LEU A 464 24.90 -9.68 18.51
CA LEU A 464 26.21 -9.17 18.10
C LEU A 464 27.36 -9.75 18.94
N GLN A 465 27.16 -9.92 20.25
CA GLN A 465 28.11 -10.60 21.11
C GLN A 465 28.31 -12.05 20.69
N CYS A 466 27.24 -12.78 20.34
CA CYS A 466 27.35 -14.14 19.79
C CYS A 466 28.15 -14.16 18.48
N PHE A 467 27.95 -13.20 17.57
CA PHE A 467 28.77 -13.07 16.35
C PHE A 467 30.25 -12.82 16.67
N CYS A 468 30.57 -11.96 17.64
CA CYS A 468 31.96 -11.77 18.07
C CYS A 468 32.59 -13.05 18.60
N HIS A 469 31.83 -13.88 19.33
CA HIS A 469 32.31 -15.20 19.74
C HIS A 469 32.57 -16.10 18.53
N VAL A 470 31.69 -16.10 17.52
CA VAL A 470 31.89 -16.85 16.27
C VAL A 470 33.16 -16.39 15.54
N ILE A 471 33.43 -15.08 15.50
CA ILE A 471 34.68 -14.54 14.95
C ILE A 471 35.91 -15.10 15.68
N LEU A 472 35.87 -15.15 17.02
CA LEU A 472 36.96 -15.71 17.83
C LEU A 472 37.17 -17.21 17.56
N GLU A 473 36.10 -18.00 17.50
CA GLU A 473 36.22 -19.42 17.12
C GLU A 473 36.70 -19.57 15.67
N THR A 474 36.32 -18.68 14.77
CA THR A 474 36.76 -18.75 13.37
C THR A 474 38.25 -18.43 13.24
N LYS A 475 38.77 -17.52 14.07
CA LYS A 475 40.21 -17.27 14.20
C LYS A 475 40.97 -18.50 14.70
N THR A 476 40.41 -19.27 15.65
CA THR A 476 41.05 -20.51 16.11
C THR A 476 41.01 -21.58 15.03
N ILE A 477 39.92 -21.71 14.26
CA ILE A 477 39.85 -22.64 13.11
C ILE A 477 40.97 -22.35 12.09
N VAL A 478 41.15 -21.08 11.70
CA VAL A 478 42.15 -20.69 10.70
C VAL A 478 43.58 -20.76 11.26
N GLY A 479 43.77 -20.49 12.55
CA GLY A 479 45.09 -20.41 13.20
C GLY A 479 45.62 -21.73 13.77
N SER A 480 44.75 -22.68 14.13
CA SER A 480 45.16 -23.93 14.77
C SER A 480 45.68 -24.95 13.75
N VAL A 481 46.75 -25.67 14.12
CA VAL A 481 47.31 -26.77 13.31
C VAL A 481 46.61 -28.11 13.62
N SER A 482 45.91 -28.21 14.75
CA SER A 482 45.24 -29.43 15.19
C SER A 482 43.84 -29.58 14.60
N ARG A 483 43.61 -30.66 13.85
CA ARG A 483 42.28 -30.99 13.28
C ARG A 483 41.18 -31.12 14.34
N THR A 484 41.53 -31.62 15.53
CA THR A 484 40.54 -31.79 16.62
C THR A 484 40.11 -30.45 17.21
N GLU A 485 41.01 -29.49 17.29
CA GLU A 485 40.74 -28.15 17.79
C GLU A 485 39.93 -27.34 16.76
N GLN A 486 40.28 -27.47 15.47
CA GLN A 486 39.50 -26.91 14.36
C GLN A 486 38.05 -27.43 14.36
N ALA A 487 37.87 -28.75 14.45
CA ALA A 487 36.54 -29.36 14.48
C ALA A 487 35.72 -28.96 15.71
N LEU A 488 36.36 -28.82 16.88
CA LEU A 488 35.68 -28.37 18.10
C LEU A 488 35.24 -26.90 17.98
N ALA A 489 36.13 -26.02 17.52
CA ALA A 489 35.84 -24.60 17.33
C ALA A 489 34.75 -24.38 16.27
N SER A 490 34.76 -25.14 15.16
CA SER A 490 33.69 -25.10 14.16
C SER A 490 32.34 -25.50 14.72
N ASN A 491 32.27 -26.61 15.46
CA ASN A 491 31.02 -27.05 16.10
C ASN A 491 30.50 -26.02 17.10
N GLN A 492 31.37 -25.37 17.88
CA GLN A 492 30.98 -24.29 18.80
C GLN A 492 30.49 -23.04 18.07
N ALA A 493 31.12 -22.68 16.96
CA ALA A 493 30.69 -21.56 16.11
C ALA A 493 29.31 -21.84 15.50
N LEU A 494 29.10 -23.04 14.95
CA LEU A 494 27.83 -23.47 14.36
C LEU A 494 26.70 -23.54 15.40
N ASP A 495 26.97 -24.01 16.61
CA ASP A 495 26.00 -24.04 17.71
C ASP A 495 25.56 -22.61 18.12
N LYS A 496 26.51 -21.67 18.22
CA LYS A 496 26.22 -20.26 18.49
C LYS A 496 25.38 -19.62 17.37
N LEU A 497 25.69 -19.89 16.10
CA LEU A 497 24.91 -19.39 14.96
C LEU A 497 23.50 -19.98 14.95
N LYS A 498 23.36 -21.27 15.26
CA LYS A 498 22.06 -21.94 15.39
C LYS A 498 21.23 -21.30 16.51
N HIS A 499 21.83 -21.04 17.67
CA HIS A 499 21.17 -20.35 18.77
C HIS A 499 20.65 -18.95 18.36
N ILE A 500 21.39 -18.20 17.52
CA ILE A 500 20.89 -16.92 16.97
C ILE A 500 19.67 -17.16 16.07
N LEU A 501 19.74 -18.16 15.19
CA LEU A 501 18.65 -18.45 14.24
C LEU A 501 17.37 -18.93 14.94
N ASP A 502 17.51 -19.74 16.00
CA ASP A 502 16.38 -20.26 16.78
C ASP A 502 15.68 -19.15 17.57
N ASN A 503 16.42 -18.13 18.03
CA ASN A 503 15.88 -16.99 18.81
C ASN A 503 15.74 -15.69 18.00
N VAL A 504 15.83 -15.78 16.66
CA VAL A 504 15.87 -14.58 15.80
C VAL A 504 14.59 -13.75 15.88
N ASP A 505 13.45 -14.36 16.20
CA ASP A 505 12.17 -13.67 16.30
C ASP A 505 12.10 -12.73 17.53
N GLU A 506 12.98 -12.91 18.53
CA GLU A 506 13.13 -11.99 19.66
C GLU A 506 13.88 -10.71 19.26
N VAL A 507 14.65 -10.73 18.16
CA VAL A 507 15.33 -9.55 17.64
C VAL A 507 14.26 -8.56 17.15
N PRO A 508 14.40 -7.24 17.45
CA PRO A 508 13.47 -6.24 16.98
C PRO A 508 13.34 -6.27 15.45
N GLU A 509 12.14 -5.94 14.95
CA GLU A 509 11.81 -6.12 13.53
C GLU A 509 12.74 -5.37 12.57
N ALA A 510 13.26 -4.22 13.01
CA ALA A 510 14.20 -3.42 12.23
C ALA A 510 15.47 -4.19 11.85
N GLU A 511 16.03 -4.98 12.79
CA GLU A 511 17.32 -5.66 12.57
C GLU A 511 17.16 -7.16 12.28
N ARG A 512 15.97 -7.72 12.53
CA ARG A 512 15.69 -9.17 12.49
C ARG A 512 16.12 -9.83 11.18
N GLN A 513 15.73 -9.27 10.04
CA GLN A 513 16.02 -9.87 8.73
C GLN A 513 17.52 -9.86 8.43
N LEU A 514 18.20 -8.78 8.82
CA LEU A 514 19.62 -8.56 8.62
C LEU A 514 20.44 -9.55 9.47
N VAL A 515 20.11 -9.66 10.76
CA VAL A 515 20.72 -10.65 11.67
C VAL A 515 20.50 -12.08 11.17
N ARG A 516 19.30 -12.40 10.69
CA ARG A 516 18.99 -13.70 10.09
C ARG A 516 19.84 -13.99 8.85
N ALA A 517 20.00 -13.00 7.97
CA ALA A 517 20.76 -13.15 6.74
C ALA A 517 22.25 -13.40 7.02
N ILE A 518 22.87 -12.58 7.88
CA ILE A 518 24.26 -12.73 8.30
C ILE A 518 24.49 -14.10 8.95
N ALA A 519 23.63 -14.50 9.90
CA ALA A 519 23.77 -15.79 10.58
C ALA A 519 23.69 -16.98 9.61
N LYS A 520 22.79 -16.95 8.62
CA LYS A 520 22.70 -17.99 7.60
C LYS A 520 23.92 -18.01 6.69
N GLN A 521 24.40 -16.85 6.26
CA GLN A 521 25.58 -16.72 5.42
C GLN A 521 26.81 -17.30 6.10
N TRP A 522 27.07 -16.93 7.36
CA TRP A 522 28.21 -17.44 8.10
C TRP A 522 28.08 -18.93 8.42
N GLN A 523 26.86 -19.42 8.69
CA GLN A 523 26.62 -20.85 8.89
C GLN A 523 26.97 -21.64 7.63
N GLN A 524 26.56 -21.14 6.46
CA GLN A 524 26.88 -21.78 5.19
C GLN A 524 28.40 -21.73 4.91
N ALA A 525 29.05 -20.60 5.13
CA ALA A 525 30.50 -20.46 4.95
C ALA A 525 31.31 -21.43 5.82
N LEU A 526 30.89 -21.66 7.08
CA LEU A 526 31.55 -22.62 7.97
C LEU A 526 31.29 -24.08 7.56
N LEU A 527 30.07 -24.41 7.14
CA LEU A 527 29.74 -25.75 6.64
C LEU A 527 30.53 -26.10 5.37
N ASP A 528 30.65 -25.14 4.44
CA ASP A 528 31.42 -25.31 3.21
C ASP A 528 32.93 -25.52 3.50
N ALA A 529 33.47 -24.85 4.53
CA ALA A 529 34.84 -25.04 4.96
C ALA A 529 35.06 -26.40 5.65
N ASP A 530 34.13 -26.87 6.49
CA ASP A 530 34.23 -28.18 7.14
C ASP A 530 34.20 -29.35 6.12
N ILE A 531 33.43 -29.24 5.04
CA ILE A 531 33.43 -30.25 3.95
C ILE A 531 34.81 -30.31 3.29
N SER A 532 35.46 -29.16 3.09
CA SER A 532 36.78 -29.08 2.46
C SER A 532 37.94 -29.58 3.35
N VAL A 533 37.74 -29.62 4.66
CA VAL A 533 38.73 -30.13 5.65
C VAL A 533 38.53 -31.64 5.93
N GLY A 534 37.34 -32.17 5.63
CA GLY A 534 37.00 -33.59 5.79
C GLY A 534 37.43 -34.50 4.63
N GLU A 535 37.71 -33.93 3.45
CA GLU A 535 38.39 -34.59 2.31
C GLU A 535 39.92 -34.53 2.47
#